data_AF-A0A947V7X3-F1
#
_entry.id   AF-A0A947V7X3-F1
#
_cell.length_a   1.000
_cell.length_b   1.000
_cell.length_c   1.000
_cell.angle_alpha   90.00
_cell.angle_beta   90.00
_cell.angle_gamma   90.00
#
_symmetry.space_group_name_H-M   'P 1'
#
loop_
_entity.id
_entity.type
_entity.pdbx_description
1 polymer ?
#
loop_
_entity_poly.entity_id
_entity_poly.type
_entity_poly.pdbx_seq_one_letter_code
_entity_poly.pdbx_strand_id
1 'polypeptide(L)'
;LGAGPIAVEMAQAFCRLGTKVTVIQRSGQILSKEDRDMADIVQQELEKEGVAFQMNASVVRVGDLGREREVVIKNEAGETRTLKAEALLVALGRSPNVAGLGLGEIDIPFDQQGITVNSHLRTSHKHIYAAGDVIGGYQFTHVAGYEGGVVLSNAIFHLPRKADYTHVPWCTYTHPELASIGMNEKSARKAGIEYSVWTEEFSGNDRALAEGESAGRIKMLLDTKEKPLGIQILGPHAGDLLSEWVAIMHGGVGLSKIASAIHPYPTLGEINKRVVGSIFAPKIFSSTVRKGLKFFFSFKGRACTCGEDVACREEK
;
A
#
# COMPACT_ATOMS: atom_id res chain seq x y z
N LEU A 1 -8.93 10.16 16.22
CA LEU A 1 -8.90 11.32 15.27
C LEU A 1 -7.83 11.05 14.23
N GLY A 2 -8.19 11.15 12.95
CA GLY A 2 -7.35 10.74 11.84
C GLY A 2 -7.66 9.31 11.40
N ALA A 3 -7.47 9.04 10.11
CA ALA A 3 -7.59 7.70 9.51
C ALA A 3 -6.34 7.32 8.69
N GLY A 4 -5.16 7.67 9.21
CA GLY A 4 -3.88 7.16 8.70
C GLY A 4 -3.55 5.76 9.22
N PRO A 5 -2.40 5.17 8.84
CA PRO A 5 -2.03 3.80 9.20
C PRO A 5 -2.16 3.48 10.69
N ILE A 6 -1.51 4.29 11.55
CA ILE A 6 -1.58 4.15 13.02
C ILE A 6 -3.03 4.15 13.53
N ALA A 7 -3.88 5.01 12.95
CA ALA A 7 -5.25 5.17 13.42
C ALA A 7 -6.11 3.95 13.08
N VAL A 8 -5.96 3.39 11.87
CA VAL A 8 -6.76 2.24 11.43
C VAL A 8 -6.29 0.93 12.05
N GLU A 9 -4.97 0.75 12.21
CA GLU A 9 -4.40 -0.38 12.96
C GLU A 9 -4.92 -0.39 14.40
N MET A 10 -4.88 0.78 15.06
CA MET A 10 -5.38 0.89 16.42
C MET A 10 -6.90 0.76 16.49
N ALA A 11 -7.64 1.27 15.50
CA ALA A 11 -9.08 1.10 15.47
C ALA A 11 -9.47 -0.37 15.43
N GLN A 12 -8.84 -1.16 14.55
CA GLN A 12 -9.12 -2.59 14.45
C GLN A 12 -8.69 -3.35 15.72
N ALA A 13 -7.51 -3.07 16.26
CA ALA A 13 -7.01 -3.71 17.47
C ALA A 13 -7.95 -3.47 18.67
N PHE A 14 -8.34 -2.21 18.93
CA PHE A 14 -9.25 -1.89 20.02
C PHE A 14 -10.67 -2.43 19.79
N CYS A 15 -11.14 -2.44 18.54
CA CYS A 15 -12.44 -3.04 18.19
C CYS A 15 -12.48 -4.53 18.52
N ARG A 16 -11.43 -5.27 18.16
CA ARG A 16 -11.28 -6.71 18.47
C ARG A 16 -11.15 -6.99 19.97
N LEU A 17 -10.65 -6.03 20.74
CA LEU A 17 -10.61 -6.10 22.21
C LEU A 17 -11.95 -5.71 22.88
N GLY A 18 -13.00 -5.44 22.10
CA GLY A 18 -14.34 -5.14 22.61
C GLY A 18 -14.64 -3.65 22.82
N THR A 19 -13.76 -2.75 22.37
CA THR A 19 -14.00 -1.30 22.45
C THR A 19 -14.88 -0.85 21.29
N LYS A 20 -15.92 -0.06 21.56
CA LYS A 20 -16.64 0.64 20.49
C LYS A 20 -15.77 1.76 19.93
N VAL A 21 -15.28 1.60 18.71
CA VAL A 21 -14.38 2.57 18.07
C VAL A 21 -15.13 3.44 17.06
N THR A 22 -14.85 4.74 17.07
CA THR A 22 -15.25 5.67 16.01
C THR A 22 -14.04 6.41 15.47
N VAL A 23 -13.75 6.22 14.19
CA VAL A 23 -12.69 6.92 13.46
C VAL A 23 -13.29 8.17 12.82
N ILE A 24 -12.64 9.32 13.01
CA ILE A 24 -13.07 10.61 12.47
C ILE A 24 -12.00 11.09 11.50
N GLN A 25 -12.39 11.36 10.26
CA GLN A 25 -11.49 11.76 9.20
C GLN A 25 -12.06 12.93 8.39
N ARG A 26 -11.19 13.91 8.14
CA ARG A 26 -11.55 15.11 7.37
C ARG A 26 -11.82 14.82 5.90
N SER A 27 -11.07 13.89 5.29
CA SER A 27 -11.28 13.46 3.91
C SER A 27 -12.35 12.37 3.79
N GLY A 28 -12.80 12.13 2.56
CA GLY A 28 -13.74 11.05 2.23
C GLY A 28 -13.11 9.68 2.03
N GLN A 29 -11.86 9.49 2.46
CA GLN A 29 -11.10 8.26 2.30
C GLN A 29 -10.16 8.06 3.49
N ILE A 30 -10.09 6.83 4.00
CA ILE A 30 -9.02 6.39 4.92
C ILE A 30 -7.72 6.18 4.14
N LEU A 31 -6.59 6.07 4.84
CA LEU A 31 -5.29 5.77 4.21
C LEU A 31 -5.05 6.63 2.98
N SER A 32 -5.22 7.95 3.12
CA SER A 32 -5.34 8.88 1.98
C SER A 32 -4.15 8.93 1.02
N LYS A 33 -3.02 8.29 1.34
CA LYS A 33 -1.88 8.13 0.43
C LYS A 33 -2.06 6.95 -0.54
N GLU A 34 -2.92 6.00 -0.21
CA GLU A 34 -3.22 4.81 -1.00
C GLU A 34 -4.29 5.06 -2.06
N ASP A 35 -4.36 4.18 -3.05
CA ASP A 35 -5.45 4.19 -4.01
C ASP A 35 -6.77 3.83 -3.34
N ARG A 36 -7.82 4.55 -3.75
CA ARG A 36 -9.14 4.50 -3.13
C ARG A 36 -9.74 3.09 -3.16
N ASP A 37 -9.59 2.39 -4.27
CA ASP A 37 -10.10 1.05 -4.48
C ASP A 37 -9.43 -0.03 -3.61
N MET A 38 -8.27 0.27 -3.02
CA MET A 38 -7.60 -0.57 -2.03
C MET A 38 -7.99 -0.16 -0.60
N ALA A 39 -8.00 1.15 -0.33
CA ALA A 39 -8.40 1.70 0.97
C ALA A 39 -9.88 1.43 1.32
N ASP A 40 -10.78 1.44 0.33
CA ASP A 40 -12.20 1.19 0.53
C ASP A 40 -12.46 -0.25 0.98
N ILE A 41 -11.67 -1.23 0.51
CA ILE A 41 -11.77 -2.62 0.98
C ILE A 41 -11.32 -2.71 2.45
N VAL A 42 -10.20 -2.06 2.82
CA VAL A 42 -9.77 -1.99 4.23
C VAL A 42 -10.87 -1.39 5.11
N GLN A 43 -11.48 -0.28 4.67
CA GLN A 43 -12.56 0.35 5.41
C GLN A 43 -13.75 -0.59 5.59
N GLN A 44 -14.17 -1.29 4.54
CA GLN A 44 -15.28 -2.25 4.59
C GLN A 44 -15.00 -3.40 5.57
N GLU A 45 -13.78 -3.94 5.60
CA GLU A 45 -13.42 -5.00 6.55
C GLU A 45 -13.45 -4.50 8.01
N LEU A 46 -12.94 -3.28 8.26
CA LEU A 46 -13.02 -2.67 9.60
C LEU A 46 -14.48 -2.36 10.01
N GLU A 47 -15.32 -1.92 9.09
CA GLU A 47 -16.75 -1.68 9.33
C GLU A 47 -17.50 -2.98 9.65
N LYS A 48 -17.20 -4.09 8.96
CA LYS A 48 -17.75 -5.42 9.27
C LYS A 48 -17.39 -5.88 10.69
N GLU A 49 -16.21 -5.52 11.18
CA GLU A 49 -15.78 -5.81 12.55
C GLU A 49 -16.41 -4.89 13.61
N GLY A 50 -17.07 -3.79 13.21
CA GLY A 50 -17.78 -2.88 14.10
C GLY A 50 -17.12 -1.51 14.30
N VAL A 51 -16.06 -1.18 13.55
CA VAL A 51 -15.48 0.17 13.56
C VAL A 51 -16.42 1.13 12.84
N ALA A 52 -16.83 2.21 13.50
CA ALA A 52 -17.62 3.26 12.87
C ALA A 52 -16.73 4.35 12.25
N PHE A 53 -17.08 4.86 11.06
CA PHE A 53 -16.36 5.95 10.41
C PHE A 53 -17.23 7.21 10.29
N GLN A 54 -16.62 8.36 10.60
CA GLN A 54 -17.15 9.70 10.37
C GLN A 54 -16.23 10.39 9.37
N MET A 55 -16.52 10.18 8.08
CA MET A 55 -15.76 10.72 6.96
C MET A 55 -16.26 12.11 6.58
N ASN A 56 -15.46 12.88 5.84
CA ASN A 56 -15.77 14.27 5.48
C ASN A 56 -16.15 15.14 6.70
N ALA A 57 -15.52 14.85 7.85
CA ALA A 57 -15.84 15.46 9.13
C ALA A 57 -14.63 16.22 9.68
N SER A 58 -14.78 17.53 9.86
CA SER A 58 -13.80 18.39 10.51
C SER A 58 -14.02 18.43 12.02
N VAL A 59 -12.96 18.33 12.82
CA VAL A 59 -13.05 18.52 14.28
C VAL A 59 -13.09 20.02 14.57
N VAL A 60 -14.12 20.46 15.26
CA VAL A 60 -14.33 21.88 15.63
C VAL A 60 -13.85 22.15 17.05
N ARG A 61 -14.17 21.24 17.99
CA ARG A 61 -13.82 21.39 19.40
C ARG A 61 -13.60 20.03 20.04
N VAL A 62 -12.63 19.95 20.94
CA VAL A 62 -12.45 18.83 21.86
C VAL A 62 -12.63 19.36 23.29
N GLY A 63 -13.34 18.61 24.12
CA GLY A 63 -13.57 18.93 25.53
C GLY A 63 -13.21 17.76 26.45
N ASP A 64 -12.66 18.06 27.62
CA ASP A 64 -12.48 17.09 28.70
C ASP A 64 -13.65 17.20 29.69
N LEU A 65 -14.41 16.12 29.83
CA LEU A 65 -15.55 16.02 30.76
C LEU A 65 -15.21 15.13 31.97
N GLY A 66 -13.93 14.91 32.26
CA GLY A 66 -13.46 14.06 33.35
C GLY A 66 -13.41 12.59 32.93
N ARG A 67 -14.51 11.85 33.13
CA ARG A 67 -14.59 10.42 32.75
C ARG A 67 -14.79 10.21 31.25
N GLU A 68 -15.17 11.24 30.52
CA GLU A 68 -15.38 11.21 29.07
C GLU A 68 -14.59 12.32 28.38
N ARG A 69 -14.40 12.14 27.07
CA ARG A 69 -13.94 13.14 26.13
C ARG A 69 -15.06 13.44 25.16
N GLU A 70 -15.23 14.72 24.88
CA GLU A 70 -16.21 15.22 23.92
C GLU A 70 -15.49 15.69 22.65
N VAL A 71 -16.03 15.33 21.48
CA VAL A 71 -15.54 15.80 20.18
C VAL A 71 -16.72 16.35 19.39
N VAL A 72 -16.69 17.65 19.10
CA VAL A 72 -17.64 18.30 18.19
C VAL A 72 -17.06 18.24 16.79
N ILE A 73 -17.80 17.62 15.87
CA ILE A 73 -17.45 17.52 14.45
C ILE A 73 -18.43 18.34 13.60
N LYS A 74 -17.97 18.79 12.44
CA LYS A 74 -18.76 19.50 11.43
C LYS A 74 -18.59 18.83 10.07
N ASN A 75 -19.70 18.48 9.42
CA ASN A 75 -19.70 17.92 8.07
C ASN A 75 -19.59 19.02 7.00
N GLU A 76 -19.50 18.62 5.73
CA GLU A 76 -19.40 19.55 4.59
C GLU A 76 -20.65 20.44 4.41
N ALA A 77 -21.84 19.95 4.81
CA ALA A 77 -23.08 20.73 4.83
C ALA A 77 -23.14 21.78 5.96
N GLY A 78 -22.14 21.77 6.85
CA GLY A 78 -22.02 22.69 7.97
C GLY A 78 -22.78 22.28 9.23
N GLU A 79 -23.42 21.11 9.22
CA GLU A 79 -24.09 20.53 10.38
C GLU A 79 -23.06 20.07 11.40
N THR A 80 -23.36 20.32 12.67
CA THR A 80 -22.50 19.92 13.78
C THR A 80 -23.08 18.70 14.49
N ARG A 81 -22.20 17.79 14.91
CA ARG A 81 -22.54 16.62 15.74
C ARG A 81 -21.54 16.52 16.88
N THR A 82 -22.01 16.04 18.02
CA THR A 82 -21.19 15.84 19.21
C THR A 82 -21.06 14.35 19.48
N LEU A 83 -19.83 13.88 19.60
CA LEU A 83 -19.47 12.52 19.93
C LEU A 83 -18.82 12.49 21.31
N LYS A 84 -19.08 11.41 22.06
CA LYS A 84 -18.49 11.18 23.38
C LYS A 84 -17.83 9.81 23.42
N ALA A 85 -16.69 9.73 24.08
CA ALA A 85 -15.95 8.48 24.29
C ALA A 85 -15.13 8.57 25.59
N GLU A 86 -14.83 7.44 26.22
CA GLU A 86 -13.99 7.39 27.43
C GLU A 86 -12.54 7.82 27.14
N ALA A 87 -12.04 7.51 25.95
CA ALA A 87 -10.69 7.83 25.52
C ALA A 87 -10.68 8.47 24.12
N LEU A 88 -9.65 9.29 23.87
CA LEU A 88 -9.41 9.94 22.59
C LEU A 88 -7.99 9.64 22.11
N LEU A 89 -7.86 8.91 21.00
CA LEU A 89 -6.59 8.75 20.29
C LEU A 89 -6.43 9.85 19.24
N VAL A 90 -5.35 10.63 19.33
CA VAL A 90 -5.00 11.67 18.34
C VAL A 90 -3.90 11.13 17.42
N ALA A 91 -4.28 10.68 16.23
CA ALA A 91 -3.40 10.08 15.23
C ALA A 91 -3.45 10.88 13.91
N LEU A 92 -3.16 12.18 14.00
CA LEU A 92 -3.29 13.15 12.89
C LEU A 92 -2.00 13.34 12.08
N GLY A 93 -0.92 12.64 12.43
CA GLY A 93 0.39 12.76 11.80
C GLY A 93 1.50 12.81 12.84
N ARG A 94 2.73 12.95 12.35
CA ARG A 94 3.95 13.07 13.16
C ARG A 94 4.66 14.36 12.76
N SER A 95 5.36 14.97 13.70
CA SER A 95 6.19 16.15 13.47
C SER A 95 7.66 15.83 13.76
N PRO A 96 8.61 16.37 12.96
CA PRO A 96 10.04 16.25 13.24
C PRO A 96 10.40 16.78 14.62
N ASN A 97 11.19 16.02 15.39
CA ASN A 97 11.66 16.45 16.70
C ASN A 97 12.97 17.24 16.59
N VAL A 98 12.87 18.54 16.30
CA VAL A 98 14.02 19.45 16.09
C VAL A 98 14.20 20.47 17.22
N ALA A 99 13.28 20.52 18.18
CA ALA A 99 13.32 21.46 19.28
C ALA A 99 14.54 21.21 20.18
N GLY A 100 15.23 22.28 20.58
CA GLY A 100 16.41 22.21 21.44
C GLY A 100 17.71 21.76 20.75
N LEU A 101 17.71 21.53 19.43
CA LEU A 101 18.92 21.15 18.68
C LEU A 101 19.81 22.33 18.29
N GLY A 102 19.39 23.58 18.55
CA GLY A 102 20.17 24.77 18.19
C GLY A 102 20.36 24.98 16.68
N LEU A 103 19.56 24.35 15.82
CA LEU A 103 19.75 24.37 14.35
C LEU A 103 19.80 25.79 13.76
N GLY A 104 19.01 26.72 14.30
CA GLY A 104 18.99 28.12 13.88
C GLY A 104 20.24 28.91 14.30
N GLU A 105 20.91 28.52 15.38
CA GLU A 105 22.15 29.16 15.85
C GLU A 105 23.35 28.81 14.95
N ILE A 106 23.23 27.72 14.20
CA ILE A 106 24.25 27.22 13.28
C ILE A 106 23.76 27.25 11.82
N ASP A 107 22.74 28.02 11.48
CA ASP A 107 22.27 28.20 10.10
C ASP A 107 21.97 26.89 9.34
N ILE A 108 21.39 25.88 10.02
CA ILE A 108 20.83 24.69 9.37
C ILE A 108 19.36 24.95 9.04
N PRO A 109 18.95 24.94 7.75
CA PRO A 109 17.55 25.12 7.38
C PRO A 109 16.69 23.94 7.84
N PHE A 110 15.56 24.24 8.47
CA PHE A 110 14.52 23.29 8.81
C PHE A 110 13.15 23.97 8.80
N ASP A 111 12.09 23.18 8.61
CA ASP A 111 10.70 23.65 8.65
C ASP A 111 9.79 22.59 9.30
N GLN A 112 8.47 22.70 9.10
CA GLN A 112 7.51 21.73 9.61
C GLN A 112 7.63 20.35 8.95
N GLN A 113 8.29 20.25 7.80
CA GLN A 113 8.54 19.01 7.08
C GLN A 113 9.82 18.33 7.56
N GLY A 114 10.83 19.08 8.01
CA GLY A 114 12.02 18.53 8.67
C GLY A 114 13.30 19.32 8.39
N ILE A 115 14.44 18.72 8.73
CA ILE A 115 15.76 19.25 8.41
C ILE A 115 16.01 19.11 6.91
N THR A 116 16.41 20.20 6.25
CA THR A 116 16.76 20.16 4.83
C THR A 116 18.10 19.43 4.63
N VAL A 117 18.07 18.37 3.82
CA VAL A 117 19.26 17.62 3.41
C VAL A 117 19.32 17.44 1.90
N ASN A 118 20.53 17.28 1.37
CA ASN A 118 20.72 16.89 -0.03
C ASN A 118 20.56 15.37 -0.22
N SER A 119 20.76 14.88 -1.46
CA SER A 119 20.64 13.45 -1.78
C SER A 119 21.67 12.53 -1.10
N HIS A 120 22.69 13.09 -0.45
CA HIS A 120 23.67 12.34 0.37
C HIS A 120 23.36 12.46 1.87
N LEU A 121 22.17 12.95 2.23
CA LEU A 121 21.70 13.14 3.61
C LEU A 121 22.53 14.13 4.43
N ARG A 122 23.19 15.06 3.73
CA ARG A 122 24.03 16.11 4.31
C ARG A 122 23.25 17.42 4.37
N THR A 123 23.41 18.14 5.47
CA THR A 123 22.82 19.48 5.69
C THR A 123 23.58 20.56 4.91
N SER A 124 23.30 21.84 5.18
CA SER A 124 24.11 22.98 4.69
C SER A 124 25.57 22.90 5.15
N HIS A 125 25.85 22.23 6.28
CA HIS A 125 27.20 22.02 6.81
C HIS A 125 27.78 20.67 6.40
N LYS A 126 28.99 20.67 5.84
CA LYS A 126 29.59 19.46 5.23
C LYS A 126 29.84 18.30 6.20
N HIS A 127 29.97 18.60 7.48
CA HIS A 127 30.25 17.66 8.55
C HIS A 127 29.00 17.28 9.37
N ILE A 128 27.82 17.80 9.02
CA ILE A 128 26.56 17.53 9.71
C ILE A 128 25.59 16.84 8.75
N TYR A 129 25.06 15.71 9.22
CA TYR A 129 24.12 14.85 8.49
C TYR A 129 22.84 14.69 9.32
N ALA A 130 21.74 14.36 8.64
CA ALA A 130 20.47 14.04 9.29
C ALA A 130 19.79 12.87 8.56
N ALA A 131 19.10 12.01 9.32
CA ALA A 131 18.42 10.81 8.84
C ALA A 131 17.25 10.46 9.76
N GLY A 132 16.33 9.65 9.24
CA GLY A 132 15.09 9.23 9.88
C GLY A 132 14.03 10.33 9.88
N ASP A 133 13.01 10.16 10.72
CA ASP A 133 11.83 11.02 10.77
C ASP A 133 12.11 12.54 10.86
N VAL A 134 13.29 12.93 11.34
CA VAL A 134 13.70 14.34 11.47
C VAL A 134 13.90 15.04 10.12
N ILE A 135 14.14 14.31 9.03
CA ILE A 135 14.25 14.87 7.68
C ILE A 135 12.92 14.85 6.91
N GLY A 136 11.85 14.31 7.52
CA GLY A 136 10.55 14.19 6.88
C GLY A 136 10.46 13.04 5.87
N GLY A 137 9.61 13.20 4.85
CA GLY A 137 9.45 12.20 3.80
C GLY A 137 8.81 10.88 4.29
N TYR A 138 9.56 9.78 4.17
CA TYR A 138 9.11 8.44 4.55
C TYR A 138 9.50 8.13 6.00
N GLN A 139 8.56 8.35 6.91
CA GLN A 139 8.75 8.16 8.36
C GLN A 139 8.56 6.69 8.77
N PHE A 140 9.46 5.84 8.29
CA PHE A 140 9.46 4.40 8.56
C PHE A 140 10.78 3.92 9.14
N THR A 141 10.72 2.95 10.06
CA THR A 141 11.91 2.39 10.74
C THR A 141 12.94 1.86 9.75
N HIS A 142 12.52 1.11 8.72
CA HIS A 142 13.43 0.58 7.71
C HIS A 142 14.03 1.67 6.80
N VAL A 143 13.32 2.77 6.59
CA VAL A 143 13.87 3.93 5.87
C VAL A 143 14.92 4.63 6.71
N ALA A 144 14.66 4.84 8.00
CA ALA A 144 15.67 5.40 8.93
C ALA A 144 16.94 4.52 8.98
N GLY A 145 16.79 3.18 9.00
CA GLY A 145 17.91 2.25 8.93
C GLY A 145 18.70 2.34 7.61
N TYR A 146 18.00 2.41 6.48
CA TYR A 146 18.60 2.62 5.16
C TYR A 146 19.39 3.94 5.10
N GLU A 147 18.78 5.03 5.54
CA GLU A 147 19.36 6.36 5.59
C GLU A 147 20.58 6.42 6.51
N GLY A 148 20.54 5.74 7.67
CA GLY A 148 21.70 5.59 8.53
C GLY A 148 22.89 4.93 7.81
N GLY A 149 22.65 3.91 6.99
CA GLY A 149 23.67 3.30 6.15
C GLY A 149 24.22 4.24 5.06
N VAL A 150 23.38 5.12 4.50
CA VAL A 150 23.81 6.17 3.56
C VAL A 150 24.66 7.22 4.28
N VAL A 151 24.25 7.69 5.46
CA VAL A 151 25.03 8.63 6.28
C VAL A 151 26.38 8.02 6.64
N LEU A 152 26.43 6.77 7.12
CA LEU A 152 27.68 6.10 7.49
C LEU A 152 28.66 6.01 6.31
N SER A 153 28.17 5.65 5.12
CA SER A 153 28.96 5.60 3.88
C SER A 153 29.60 6.95 3.55
N ASN A 154 28.84 8.04 3.66
CA ASN A 154 29.29 9.37 3.28
C ASN A 154 30.15 10.05 4.36
N ALA A 155 29.80 9.88 5.64
CA ALA A 155 30.40 10.60 6.76
C ALA A 155 31.68 9.92 7.28
N ILE A 156 31.71 8.58 7.31
CA ILE A 156 32.82 7.82 7.91
C ILE A 156 33.71 7.22 6.83
N PHE A 157 33.12 6.49 5.88
CA PHE A 157 33.90 5.77 4.87
C PHE A 157 34.29 6.64 3.67
N HIS A 158 33.73 7.86 3.56
CA HIS A 158 33.95 8.76 2.43
C HIS A 158 33.66 8.09 1.07
N LEU A 159 32.71 7.15 1.06
CA LEU A 159 32.20 6.46 -0.12
C LEU A 159 30.90 7.16 -0.55
N PRO A 160 30.92 7.98 -1.62
CA PRO A 160 29.76 8.76 -2.01
C PRO A 160 28.56 7.86 -2.31
N ARG A 161 27.49 8.02 -1.55
CA ARG A 161 26.24 7.27 -1.71
C ARG A 161 25.06 8.21 -1.67
N LYS A 162 24.15 8.09 -2.64
CA LYS A 162 22.88 8.82 -2.64
C LYS A 162 21.79 7.95 -2.03
N ALA A 163 20.87 8.60 -1.31
CA ALA A 163 19.59 8.00 -0.95
C ALA A 163 18.71 7.91 -2.20
N ASP A 164 18.12 6.75 -2.41
CA ASP A 164 17.18 6.44 -3.49
C ASP A 164 15.88 5.92 -2.86
N TYR A 165 14.82 6.70 -3.05
CA TYR A 165 13.49 6.42 -2.51
C TYR A 165 12.51 5.86 -3.54
N THR A 166 12.98 5.54 -4.76
CA THR A 166 12.11 5.11 -5.87
C THR A 166 11.30 3.86 -5.54
N HIS A 167 11.88 2.95 -4.75
CA HIS A 167 11.29 1.65 -4.41
C HIS A 167 11.30 1.42 -2.89
N VAL A 168 10.80 2.40 -2.14
CA VAL A 168 10.55 2.26 -0.69
C VAL A 168 9.29 1.41 -0.48
N PRO A 169 9.37 0.27 0.22
CA PRO A 169 8.19 -0.49 0.61
C PRO A 169 7.56 0.09 1.89
N TRP A 170 6.26 -0.13 2.08
CA TRP A 170 5.58 0.09 3.36
C TRP A 170 4.37 -0.83 3.49
N CYS A 171 3.87 -0.98 4.72
CA CYS A 171 2.69 -1.78 5.01
C CYS A 171 1.87 -1.11 6.11
N THR A 172 0.54 -1.16 5.97
CA THR A 172 -0.41 -0.93 7.04
C THR A 172 -0.91 -2.29 7.53
N TYR A 173 -0.68 -2.58 8.80
CA TYR A 173 -0.92 -3.88 9.41
C TYR A 173 -2.35 -4.02 9.94
N THR A 174 -3.32 -3.64 9.11
CA THR A 174 -4.71 -4.06 9.29
C THR A 174 -4.86 -5.53 8.89
N HIS A 175 -6.04 -6.09 9.10
CA HIS A 175 -6.40 -7.40 8.60
C HIS A 175 -7.63 -7.27 7.68
N PRO A 176 -7.48 -7.44 6.35
CA PRO A 176 -6.24 -7.78 5.64
C PRO A 176 -5.20 -6.64 5.63
N GLU A 177 -3.93 -7.00 5.44
CA GLU A 177 -2.80 -6.07 5.38
C GLU A 177 -2.79 -5.31 4.05
N LEU A 178 -2.39 -4.04 4.05
CA LEU A 178 -2.18 -3.25 2.84
C LEU A 178 -0.70 -2.87 2.70
N ALA A 179 0.01 -3.58 1.82
CA ALA A 179 1.41 -3.35 1.51
C ALA A 179 1.55 -2.61 0.16
N SER A 180 2.59 -1.78 0.01
CA SER A 180 2.84 -1.00 -1.20
C SER A 180 4.32 -0.71 -1.41
N ILE A 181 4.74 -0.64 -2.68
CA ILE A 181 6.09 -0.26 -3.11
C ILE A 181 6.03 0.59 -4.38
N GLY A 182 6.85 1.63 -4.45
CA GLY A 182 6.92 2.51 -5.63
C GLY A 182 5.66 3.37 -5.79
N MET A 183 5.20 3.53 -7.03
CA MET A 183 4.05 4.37 -7.35
C MET A 183 2.73 3.58 -7.33
N ASN A 184 1.72 4.18 -6.72
CA ASN A 184 0.32 3.81 -6.93
C ASN A 184 -0.34 4.71 -8.00
N GLU A 185 -1.58 4.43 -8.39
CA GLU A 185 -2.25 5.17 -9.45
C GLU A 185 -2.40 6.66 -9.11
N LYS A 186 -2.68 6.98 -7.85
CA LYS A 186 -2.79 8.35 -7.37
C LYS A 186 -1.49 9.14 -7.61
N SER A 187 -0.35 8.56 -7.24
CA SER A 187 0.96 9.19 -7.44
C SER A 187 1.36 9.24 -8.92
N ALA A 188 1.07 8.20 -9.71
CA ALA A 188 1.37 8.13 -11.14
C ALA A 188 0.58 9.18 -11.93
N ARG A 189 -0.74 9.30 -11.67
CA ARG A 189 -1.60 10.36 -12.25
C ARG A 189 -1.09 11.75 -11.89
N LYS A 190 -0.74 11.98 -10.62
CA LYS A 190 -0.19 13.28 -10.18
C LYS A 190 1.11 13.63 -10.89
N ALA A 191 1.95 12.65 -11.21
CA ALA A 191 3.20 12.83 -11.93
C ALA A 191 3.03 12.93 -13.46
N GLY A 192 1.82 12.75 -14.00
CA GLY A 192 1.58 12.75 -15.44
C GLY A 192 2.21 11.55 -16.17
N ILE A 193 2.42 10.44 -15.46
CA ILE A 193 2.98 9.22 -16.04
C ILE A 193 1.84 8.37 -16.58
N GLU A 194 1.95 7.97 -17.85
CA GLU A 194 1.04 6.98 -18.44
C GLU A 194 1.35 5.59 -17.91
N TYR A 195 0.31 4.84 -17.53
CA TYR A 195 0.45 3.50 -16.99
C TYR A 195 -0.72 2.59 -17.38
N SER A 196 -0.49 1.28 -17.30
CA SER A 196 -1.51 0.23 -17.32
C SER A 196 -1.63 -0.40 -15.93
N VAL A 197 -2.81 -0.92 -15.61
CA VAL A 197 -3.12 -1.56 -14.32
C VAL A 197 -3.41 -3.03 -14.55
N TRP A 198 -2.77 -3.89 -13.74
CA TRP A 198 -2.96 -5.34 -13.75
C TRP A 198 -3.26 -5.82 -12.33
N THR A 199 -4.27 -6.66 -12.19
CA THR A 199 -4.77 -7.12 -10.88
C THR A 199 -5.00 -8.62 -10.86
N GLU A 200 -4.84 -9.21 -9.68
CA GLU A 200 -5.30 -10.58 -9.38
C GLU A 200 -5.91 -10.60 -7.98
N GLU A 201 -7.07 -11.24 -7.85
CA GLU A 201 -7.82 -11.32 -6.60
C GLU A 201 -7.36 -12.52 -5.75
N PHE A 202 -7.31 -12.36 -4.42
CA PHE A 202 -7.04 -13.47 -3.51
C PHE A 202 -8.15 -14.53 -3.53
N SER A 203 -9.36 -14.18 -3.97
CA SER A 203 -10.45 -15.14 -4.23
C SER A 203 -10.15 -16.14 -5.35
N GLY A 204 -9.13 -15.88 -6.18
CA GLY A 204 -8.61 -16.85 -7.15
C GLY A 204 -7.37 -17.61 -6.68
N ASN A 205 -6.90 -17.41 -5.45
CA ASN A 205 -5.75 -18.11 -4.89
C ASN A 205 -6.23 -19.26 -3.98
N ASP A 206 -5.86 -20.49 -4.33
CA ASP A 206 -6.33 -21.69 -3.63
C ASP A 206 -5.90 -21.74 -2.16
N ARG A 207 -4.72 -21.21 -1.83
CA ARG A 207 -4.26 -21.15 -0.43
C ARG A 207 -5.11 -20.19 0.39
N ALA A 208 -5.36 -18.99 -0.13
CA ALA A 208 -6.23 -18.00 0.50
C ALA A 208 -7.66 -18.52 0.68
N LEU A 209 -8.21 -19.22 -0.32
CA LEU A 209 -9.50 -19.88 -0.21
C LEU A 209 -9.53 -20.96 0.88
N ALA A 210 -8.49 -21.80 0.94
CA ALA A 210 -8.38 -22.85 1.95
C ALA A 210 -8.27 -22.30 3.38
N GLU A 211 -7.71 -21.11 3.55
CA GLU A 211 -7.58 -20.42 4.85
C GLU A 211 -8.77 -19.51 5.18
N GLY A 212 -9.71 -19.32 4.25
CA GLY A 212 -10.84 -18.41 4.43
C GLY A 212 -10.47 -16.92 4.36
N GLU A 213 -9.30 -16.60 3.81
CA GLU A 213 -8.72 -15.24 3.77
C GLU A 213 -8.66 -14.71 2.32
N SER A 214 -9.80 -14.74 1.63
CA SER A 214 -9.89 -14.41 0.19
C SER A 214 -10.09 -12.93 -0.14
N ALA A 215 -10.17 -12.07 0.89
CA ALA A 215 -10.41 -10.64 0.72
C ALA A 215 -9.17 -9.90 0.20
N GLY A 216 -9.37 -9.10 -0.85
CA GLY A 216 -8.34 -8.23 -1.41
C GLY A 216 -7.68 -8.79 -2.67
N ARG A 217 -6.61 -8.11 -3.11
CA ARG A 217 -5.94 -8.33 -4.38
C ARG A 217 -4.52 -7.79 -4.41
N ILE A 218 -3.75 -8.23 -5.38
CA ILE A 218 -2.57 -7.51 -5.86
C ILE A 218 -2.97 -6.57 -7.00
N LYS A 219 -2.35 -5.40 -7.04
CA LYS A 219 -2.46 -4.40 -8.11
C LYS A 219 -1.07 -3.94 -8.51
N MET A 220 -0.74 -4.04 -9.78
CA MET A 220 0.56 -3.66 -10.33
C MET A 220 0.39 -2.63 -11.44
N LEU A 221 1.24 -1.61 -11.41
CA LEU A 221 1.30 -0.56 -12.41
C LEU A 221 2.52 -0.76 -13.30
N LEU A 222 2.31 -0.70 -14.61
CA LEU A 222 3.38 -0.74 -15.61
C LEU A 222 3.37 0.53 -16.44
N ASP A 223 4.55 1.08 -16.75
CA ASP A 223 4.68 2.17 -17.72
C ASP A 223 4.45 1.69 -19.17
N THR A 224 4.53 2.62 -20.13
CA THR A 224 4.37 2.32 -21.56
C THR A 224 5.44 1.39 -22.15
N LYS A 225 6.52 1.11 -21.39
CA LYS A 225 7.60 0.18 -21.74
C LYS A 225 7.53 -1.12 -20.94
N GLU A 226 6.40 -1.37 -20.26
CA GLU A 226 6.16 -2.54 -19.41
C GLU A 226 7.10 -2.65 -18.20
N LYS A 227 7.69 -1.53 -17.75
CA LYS A 227 8.48 -1.48 -16.52
C LYS A 227 7.55 -1.29 -15.31
N PRO A 228 7.73 -2.06 -14.22
CA PRO A 228 7.01 -1.85 -12.97
C PRO A 228 7.25 -0.45 -12.40
N LEU A 229 6.17 0.30 -12.20
CA LEU A 229 6.17 1.60 -11.50
C LEU A 229 5.91 1.42 -10.00
N GLY A 230 5.04 0.47 -9.65
CA GLY A 230 4.76 0.11 -8.27
C GLY A 230 3.71 -0.98 -8.16
N ILE A 231 3.60 -1.52 -6.94
CA ILE A 231 2.73 -2.62 -6.59
C ILE A 231 2.02 -2.26 -5.29
N GLN A 232 0.73 -2.59 -5.20
CA GLN A 232 -0.03 -2.63 -3.97
C GLN A 232 -0.56 -4.05 -3.76
N ILE A 233 -0.44 -4.58 -2.56
CA ILE A 233 -1.00 -5.88 -2.18
C ILE A 233 -1.91 -5.63 -0.99
N LEU A 234 -3.19 -5.96 -1.14
CA LEU A 234 -4.15 -6.01 -0.05
C LEU A 234 -4.55 -7.46 0.16
N GLY A 235 -4.25 -8.04 1.31
CA GLY A 235 -4.60 -9.43 1.57
C GLY A 235 -3.80 -10.04 2.71
N PRO A 236 -3.89 -11.37 2.87
CA PRO A 236 -3.14 -12.09 3.90
C PRO A 236 -1.64 -12.00 3.61
N HIS A 237 -0.85 -11.71 4.66
CA HIS A 237 0.61 -11.60 4.60
C HIS A 237 1.14 -10.62 3.54
N ALA A 238 0.38 -9.56 3.20
CA ALA A 238 0.76 -8.63 2.14
C ALA A 238 2.15 -8.01 2.36
N GLY A 239 2.53 -7.70 3.60
CA GLY A 239 3.85 -7.17 3.95
C GLY A 239 4.99 -8.12 3.58
N ASP A 240 4.81 -9.42 3.83
CA ASP A 240 5.79 -10.45 3.47
C ASP A 240 5.82 -10.69 1.96
N LEU A 241 4.65 -10.79 1.33
CA LEU A 241 4.50 -10.98 -0.12
C LEU A 241 5.15 -9.86 -0.94
N LEU A 242 5.17 -8.63 -0.40
CA LEU A 242 5.81 -7.47 -1.03
C LEU A 242 7.34 -7.62 -1.12
N SER A 243 7.96 -8.43 -0.26
CA SER A 243 9.41 -8.60 -0.22
C SER A 243 9.99 -9.15 -1.53
N GLU A 244 9.24 -9.98 -2.26
CA GLU A 244 9.64 -10.44 -3.59
C GLU A 244 9.77 -9.26 -4.57
N TRP A 245 8.82 -8.32 -4.51
CA TRP A 245 8.84 -7.11 -5.34
C TRP A 245 9.95 -6.15 -4.95
N VAL A 246 10.35 -6.09 -3.67
CA VAL A 246 11.56 -5.36 -3.25
C VAL A 246 12.77 -5.91 -4.00
N ALA A 247 12.96 -7.23 -4.01
CA ALA A 247 14.08 -7.84 -4.71
C ALA A 247 14.01 -7.66 -6.24
N ILE A 248 12.82 -7.82 -6.84
CA ILE A 248 12.59 -7.67 -8.28
C ILE A 248 12.89 -6.24 -8.75
N MET A 249 12.31 -5.24 -8.08
CA MET A 249 12.40 -3.85 -8.51
C MET A 249 13.80 -3.27 -8.28
N HIS A 250 14.42 -3.55 -7.12
CA HIS A 250 15.81 -3.13 -6.87
C HIS A 250 16.81 -3.90 -7.75
N GLY A 251 16.55 -5.16 -8.05
CA GLY A 251 17.40 -6.00 -8.90
C GLY A 251 17.21 -5.80 -10.40
N GLY A 252 16.24 -4.99 -10.83
CA GLY A 252 15.92 -4.82 -12.25
C GLY A 252 15.51 -6.13 -12.95
N VAL A 253 14.84 -7.02 -12.22
CA VAL A 253 14.44 -8.34 -12.73
C VAL A 253 13.27 -8.16 -13.71
N GLY A 254 13.45 -8.59 -14.95
CA GLY A 254 12.40 -8.54 -15.97
C GLY A 254 11.22 -9.47 -15.64
N LEU A 255 10.01 -9.02 -15.94
CA LEU A 255 8.75 -9.74 -15.62
C LEU A 255 8.67 -11.15 -16.22
N SER A 256 9.31 -11.39 -17.37
CA SER A 256 9.38 -12.72 -17.97
C SER A 256 10.07 -13.76 -17.07
N LYS A 257 11.05 -13.34 -16.26
CA LYS A 257 11.71 -14.22 -15.29
C LYS A 257 10.75 -14.67 -14.20
N ILE A 258 9.91 -13.76 -13.70
CA ILE A 258 8.88 -14.06 -12.69
C ILE A 258 7.86 -15.03 -13.28
N ALA A 259 7.37 -14.76 -14.49
CA ALA A 259 6.41 -15.63 -15.19
C ALA A 259 6.95 -17.06 -15.37
N SER A 260 8.24 -17.20 -15.67
CA SER A 260 8.91 -18.50 -15.86
C SER A 260 9.28 -19.21 -14.55
N ALA A 261 9.31 -18.51 -13.42
CA ALA A 261 9.75 -19.08 -12.16
C ALA A 261 8.72 -20.08 -11.61
N ILE A 262 9.21 -21.20 -11.08
CA ILE A 262 8.38 -22.18 -10.39
C ILE A 262 8.17 -21.67 -8.97
N HIS A 263 6.91 -21.36 -8.64
CA HIS A 263 6.49 -21.02 -7.28
C HIS A 263 5.91 -22.29 -6.64
N PRO A 264 6.16 -22.54 -5.35
CA PRO A 264 5.51 -23.62 -4.61
C PRO A 264 3.98 -23.46 -4.63
N TYR A 265 3.26 -24.57 -4.73
CA TYR A 265 1.80 -24.63 -4.74
C TYR A 265 1.27 -25.61 -3.67
N PRO A 266 0.16 -25.29 -2.96
CA PRO A 266 -0.53 -23.99 -2.97
C PRO A 266 0.14 -22.99 -2.01
N THR A 267 0.44 -21.77 -2.46
CA THR A 267 0.92 -20.68 -1.59
C THR A 267 0.29 -19.33 -1.92
N LEU A 268 0.25 -18.42 -0.93
CA LEU A 268 -0.16 -17.02 -1.15
C LEU A 268 0.78 -16.31 -2.15
N GLY A 269 2.07 -16.67 -2.13
CA GLY A 269 3.11 -16.14 -3.03
C GLY A 269 2.80 -16.29 -4.52
N GLU A 270 1.98 -17.27 -4.89
CA GLU A 270 1.57 -17.45 -6.29
C GLU A 270 0.82 -16.25 -6.85
N ILE A 271 0.24 -15.38 -6.01
CA ILE A 271 -0.43 -14.17 -6.46
C ILE A 271 0.52 -13.22 -7.23
N ASN A 272 1.79 -13.16 -6.82
CA ASN A 272 2.83 -12.38 -7.52
C ASN A 272 3.08 -12.94 -8.93
N LYS A 273 3.16 -14.27 -9.06
CA LYS A 273 3.28 -14.92 -10.38
C LYS A 273 2.03 -14.72 -11.22
N ARG A 274 0.83 -14.82 -10.64
CA ARG A 274 -0.45 -14.71 -11.37
C ARG A 274 -0.63 -13.32 -11.96
N VAL A 275 -0.31 -12.24 -11.23
CA VAL A 275 -0.46 -10.88 -11.76
C VAL A 275 0.50 -10.60 -12.91
N VAL A 276 1.67 -11.25 -12.91
CA VAL A 276 2.58 -11.20 -14.05
C VAL A 276 2.06 -12.05 -15.20
N GLY A 277 1.52 -13.23 -14.92
CA GLY A 277 0.92 -14.12 -15.89
C GLY A 277 -0.24 -13.47 -16.66
N SER A 278 -1.05 -12.64 -15.99
CA SER A 278 -2.18 -11.94 -16.62
C SER A 278 -1.73 -10.94 -17.70
N ILE A 279 -0.51 -10.39 -17.61
CA ILE A 279 0.10 -9.55 -18.66
C ILE A 279 0.40 -10.37 -19.92
N PHE A 280 0.94 -11.58 -19.73
CA PHE A 280 1.41 -12.43 -20.83
C PHE A 280 0.28 -13.24 -21.46
N ALA A 281 -0.78 -13.57 -20.72
CA ALA A 281 -1.87 -14.40 -21.21
C ALA A 281 -2.53 -13.84 -22.51
N PRO A 282 -2.87 -12.53 -22.62
CA PRO A 282 -3.40 -11.97 -23.87
C PRO A 282 -2.43 -12.08 -25.05
N LYS A 283 -1.12 -11.99 -24.80
CA LYS A 283 -0.08 -12.09 -25.83
C LYS A 283 0.06 -13.54 -26.33
N ILE A 284 0.15 -14.49 -25.40
CA ILE A 284 0.30 -15.93 -25.68
C ILE A 284 -0.96 -16.47 -26.36
N PHE A 285 -2.14 -16.08 -25.87
CA PHE A 285 -3.42 -16.55 -26.41
C PHE A 285 -4.00 -15.62 -27.48
N SER A 286 -3.17 -14.80 -28.12
CA SER A 286 -3.58 -13.88 -29.18
C SER A 286 -4.14 -14.61 -30.41
N SER A 287 -4.96 -13.91 -31.20
CA SER A 287 -5.56 -14.48 -32.42
C SER A 287 -4.50 -14.95 -33.42
N THR A 288 -3.38 -14.23 -33.53
CA THR A 288 -2.23 -14.59 -34.37
C THR A 288 -1.59 -15.89 -33.90
N VAL A 289 -1.28 -16.03 -32.61
CA VAL A 289 -0.71 -17.26 -32.07
C VAL A 289 -1.69 -18.43 -32.24
N ARG A 290 -2.97 -18.25 -31.93
CA ARG A 290 -4.01 -19.28 -32.12
C ARG A 290 -4.11 -19.71 -33.59
N LYS A 291 -4.06 -18.77 -34.54
CA LYS A 291 -4.08 -19.08 -35.99
C LYS A 291 -2.81 -19.83 -36.42
N GLY A 292 -1.64 -19.41 -35.94
CA GLY A 292 -0.38 -20.11 -36.19
C GLY A 292 -0.39 -21.53 -35.65
N LEU A 293 -0.81 -21.72 -34.39
CA LEU A 293 -0.96 -23.05 -33.79
C LEU A 293 -1.97 -23.91 -34.56
N LYS A 294 -3.11 -23.36 -34.98
CA LYS A 294 -4.09 -24.07 -35.83
C LYS A 294 -3.50 -24.47 -37.18
N PHE A 295 -2.69 -23.61 -37.79
CA PHE A 295 -2.03 -23.89 -39.07
C PHE A 295 -0.97 -24.98 -38.94
N PHE A 296 -0.05 -24.87 -37.98
CA PHE A 296 1.08 -25.79 -37.81
C PHE A 296 0.66 -27.14 -37.23
N PHE A 297 -0.20 -27.13 -36.22
CA PHE A 297 -0.61 -28.38 -35.56
C PHE A 297 -1.89 -28.97 -36.15
N SER A 298 -2.48 -28.34 -37.18
CA SER A 298 -3.74 -28.76 -37.80
C SER A 298 -4.73 -29.24 -36.74
N PHE A 299 -4.91 -28.45 -35.65
CA PHE A 299 -5.64 -28.88 -34.45
C PHE A 299 -7.02 -29.45 -34.82
N LYS A 300 -7.07 -30.75 -35.10
CA LYS A 300 -8.27 -31.59 -35.28
C LYS A 300 -8.71 -32.10 -33.90
N GLY A 301 -8.55 -31.28 -32.87
CA GLY A 301 -9.06 -31.60 -31.55
C GLY A 301 -10.54 -31.30 -31.51
N ARG A 302 -11.39 -32.33 -31.65
CA ARG A 302 -12.75 -32.31 -31.07
C ARG A 302 -12.62 -32.34 -29.55
N ALA A 303 -12.13 -31.27 -28.93
CA ALA A 303 -12.32 -31.08 -27.51
C ALA A 303 -13.71 -30.46 -27.35
N CYS A 304 -14.69 -31.34 -27.11
CA CYS A 304 -16.07 -31.03 -26.73
C CYS A 304 -16.77 -30.00 -27.63
N THR A 305 -17.23 -30.44 -28.80
CA THR A 305 -18.57 -29.98 -29.21
C THR A 305 -19.52 -30.52 -28.15
N CYS A 306 -20.07 -29.67 -27.28
CA CYS A 306 -21.34 -30.02 -26.64
C CYS A 306 -22.27 -30.41 -27.79
N GLY A 307 -22.60 -31.71 -27.87
CA GLY A 307 -23.65 -32.14 -28.75
C GLY A 307 -24.90 -31.39 -28.33
N GLU A 308 -25.43 -30.56 -29.22
CA GLU A 308 -26.87 -30.45 -29.35
C GLU A 308 -27.39 -31.90 -29.30
N ASP A 309 -28.26 -32.21 -28.32
CA ASP A 309 -28.84 -33.54 -28.02
C ASP A 309 -28.33 -34.32 -26.78
N VAL A 310 -28.06 -33.64 -25.65
CA VAL A 310 -28.30 -34.29 -24.35
C VAL A 310 -29.12 -33.36 -23.46
N ALA A 311 -30.41 -33.69 -23.32
CA ALA A 311 -31.31 -33.10 -22.35
C ALA A 311 -30.80 -33.34 -20.92
N CYS A 312 -30.18 -32.33 -20.31
CA CYS A 312 -30.10 -32.28 -18.85
C CYS A 312 -31.46 -31.89 -18.31
N ARG A 313 -32.24 -32.90 -17.93
CA ARG A 313 -33.41 -32.75 -17.07
C ARG A 313 -33.03 -32.02 -15.80
N GLU A 314 -33.86 -31.06 -15.43
CA GLU A 314 -34.00 -30.56 -14.06
C GLU A 314 -34.30 -31.73 -13.12
N GLU A 315 -33.58 -31.82 -11.99
CA GLU A 315 -34.15 -32.35 -10.75
C GLU A 315 -33.66 -31.50 -9.56
N LYS A 316 -34.64 -30.77 -9.01
CA LYS A 316 -34.86 -30.20 -7.67
C LYS A 316 -33.70 -30.02 -6.69
#